data_AF-G2PAW3-F1
#
_entry.id   AF-G2PAW3-F1
#
_cell.length_a   1.000
_cell.length_b   1.000
_cell.length_c   1.000
_cell.angle_alpha   90.00
_cell.angle_beta   90.00
_cell.angle_gamma   90.00
#
_symmetry.space_group_name_H-M   'P 1'
#
loop_
_entity.id
_entity.type
_entity.pdbx_description
1 polymer ?
#
loop_
_entity_poly.entity_id
_entity_poly.type
_entity_poly.pdbx_seq_one_letter_code
_entity_poly.pdbx_strand_id
1 'polypeptide(L)'
;MTARRDHHHGCNLDRLHRDEITVAMNWVIRTCQDIIRAHSHKTFWVPSGTATGAAPTTDHLIESARADVLGKLRRHIDGAESIISSAEQERAKHQR
;
A
#
# COMPACT_ATOMS: atom_id res chain seq x y z
N MET A 1 -17.69 -39.65 -11.07
CA MET A 1 -16.51 -39.00 -11.68
C MET A 1 -16.67 -37.49 -11.54
N THR A 2 -16.28 -36.91 -10.40
CA THR A 2 -16.42 -35.45 -10.14
C THR A 2 -15.24 -34.83 -9.38
N ALA A 3 -14.16 -35.57 -9.11
CA ALA A 3 -13.02 -35.09 -8.33
C ALA A 3 -12.09 -34.10 -9.05
N ARG A 4 -12.31 -33.80 -10.34
CA ARG A 4 -11.38 -32.99 -11.14
C ARG A 4 -11.64 -31.48 -11.06
N ARG A 5 -12.82 -31.02 -10.64
CA ARG A 5 -13.15 -29.58 -10.62
C ARG A 5 -12.57 -28.85 -9.40
N ASP A 6 -12.54 -29.49 -8.24
CA ASP A 6 -12.13 -28.85 -6.98
C ASP A 6 -10.63 -28.50 -6.97
N HIS A 7 -9.77 -29.35 -7.54
CA HIS A 7 -8.34 -29.09 -7.64
C HIS A 7 -8.00 -27.93 -8.58
N HIS A 8 -8.74 -27.77 -9.68
CA HIS A 8 -8.54 -26.65 -10.59
C HIS A 8 -9.05 -25.32 -10.02
N HIS A 9 -10.11 -25.35 -9.20
CA HIS A 9 -10.65 -24.16 -8.56
C HIS A 9 -9.73 -23.64 -7.44
N GLY A 10 -9.24 -24.51 -6.55
CA GLY A 10 -8.31 -24.12 -5.49
C GLY A 10 -6.99 -23.54 -6.02
N CYS A 11 -6.43 -24.17 -7.06
CA CYS A 11 -5.20 -23.68 -7.71
C CYS A 11 -5.39 -22.32 -8.39
N ASN A 12 -6.57 -22.05 -8.95
CA ASN A 12 -6.89 -20.76 -9.56
C ASN A 12 -7.12 -19.66 -8.51
N LEU A 13 -7.81 -19.97 -7.42
CA LEU A 13 -8.07 -19.03 -6.33
C LEU A 13 -6.77 -18.62 -5.62
N ASP A 14 -5.88 -19.57 -5.38
CA ASP A 14 -4.55 -19.30 -4.80
C ASP A 14 -3.69 -18.41 -5.69
N ARG A 15 -3.79 -18.57 -7.01
CA ARG A 15 -3.10 -17.71 -7.97
C ARG A 15 -3.67 -16.29 -7.95
N LEU A 16 -5.00 -16.15 -7.91
CA LEU A 16 -5.67 -14.86 -7.82
C LEU A 16 -5.26 -14.10 -6.55
N HIS A 17 -5.32 -14.72 -5.37
CA HIS A 17 -4.90 -14.08 -4.12
C HIS A 17 -3.42 -13.68 -4.13
N ARG A 18 -2.55 -14.52 -4.71
CA ARG A 18 -1.12 -14.18 -4.87
C ARG A 18 -0.95 -12.95 -5.75
N ASP A 19 -1.66 -12.87 -6.86
CA ASP A 19 -1.60 -11.73 -7.78
C ASP A 19 -2.14 -10.46 -7.11
N GLU A 20 -3.24 -10.54 -6.38
CA GLU A 20 -3.84 -9.43 -5.62
C GLU A 20 -2.91 -8.88 -4.53
N ILE A 21 -2.33 -9.78 -3.71
CA ILE A 21 -1.33 -9.39 -2.70
C ILE A 21 -0.12 -8.73 -3.37
N THR A 22 0.35 -9.30 -4.49
CA THR A 22 1.48 -8.74 -5.24
C THR A 22 1.17 -7.33 -5.76
N VAL A 23 -0.02 -7.12 -6.32
CA VAL A 23 -0.46 -5.80 -6.79
C VAL A 23 -0.57 -4.81 -5.63
N ALA A 24 -1.15 -5.22 -4.50
CA ALA A 24 -1.29 -4.39 -3.30
C ALA A 24 0.09 -3.94 -2.77
N MET A 25 1.03 -4.88 -2.61
CA MET A 25 2.38 -4.57 -2.13
C MET A 25 3.17 -3.71 -3.13
N ASN A 26 3.02 -3.96 -4.43
CA ASN A 26 3.62 -3.10 -5.45
C ASN A 26 3.09 -1.65 -5.35
N TRP A 27 1.83 -1.47 -4.97
CA TRP A 27 1.25 -0.14 -4.80
C TRP A 27 1.79 0.58 -3.57
N VAL A 28 1.99 -0.13 -2.45
CA VAL A 28 2.68 0.41 -1.27
C VAL A 28 4.10 0.86 -1.63
N ILE A 29 4.86 0.03 -2.33
CA ILE A 29 6.23 0.35 -2.77
C ILE A 29 6.25 1.61 -3.66
N ARG A 30 5.34 1.68 -4.65
CA ARG A 30 5.23 2.84 -5.53
C ARG A 30 4.88 4.11 -4.77
N THR A 31 3.98 4.03 -3.79
CA THR A 31 3.65 5.18 -2.93
C THR A 31 4.88 5.66 -2.16
N CYS A 32 5.68 4.76 -1.58
CA CYS A 32 6.92 5.14 -0.91
C CYS A 32 7.88 5.86 -1.88
N GLN A 33 8.00 5.36 -3.11
CA GLN A 33 8.83 5.99 -4.15
C GLN A 33 8.32 7.38 -4.51
N ASP A 34 7.00 7.56 -4.66
CA ASP A 34 6.38 8.85 -4.96
C ASP A 34 6.60 9.85 -3.82
N ILE A 35 6.47 9.42 -2.57
CA ILE A 35 6.75 10.26 -1.39
C ILE A 35 8.22 10.69 -1.38
N ILE A 36 9.15 9.77 -1.60
CA ILE A 36 10.58 10.08 -1.66
C ILE A 36 10.84 11.07 -2.79
N ARG A 37 10.26 10.85 -3.97
CA ARG A 37 10.46 11.73 -5.14
C ARG A 37 9.92 13.14 -4.90
N ALA A 38 8.75 13.26 -4.27
CA ALA A 38 8.09 14.53 -4.05
C ALA A 38 8.69 15.31 -2.88
N HIS A 39 9.14 14.62 -1.83
CA HIS A 39 9.49 15.24 -0.56
C HIS A 39 10.93 15.02 -0.12
N SER A 40 11.78 14.31 -0.88
CA SER A 40 13.20 14.17 -0.57
C SER A 40 14.05 15.07 -1.47
N HIS A 41 14.77 16.00 -0.86
CA HIS A 41 15.80 16.78 -1.54
C HIS A 41 17.14 16.57 -0.83
N LYS A 42 18.14 16.05 -1.56
CA LYS A 42 19.46 15.71 -1.01
C LYS A 42 19.39 14.93 0.31
N THR A 43 18.50 13.93 0.37
CA THR A 43 18.22 13.08 1.56
C THR A 43 17.44 13.75 2.71
N PHE A 44 17.14 15.04 2.62
CA PHE A 44 16.31 15.73 3.62
C PHE A 44 14.84 15.73 3.19
N TRP A 45 13.95 15.55 4.17
CA TRP A 45 12.53 15.77 3.95
C TRP A 45 12.22 17.26 3.79
N VAL A 46 11.44 17.60 2.76
CA VAL A 46 11.02 18.96 2.43
C VAL A 46 9.51 18.96 2.16
N PRO A 47 8.73 19.82 2.85
CA PRO A 47 7.31 19.98 2.55
C PRO A 47 7.10 20.50 1.13
N SER A 48 6.13 19.92 0.43
CA SER A 48 5.73 20.41 -0.90
C SER A 48 5.18 21.83 -0.80
N GLY A 49 5.50 22.68 -1.78
CA GLY A 49 4.98 24.05 -1.85
C GLY A 49 5.67 25.07 -0.94
N THR A 50 6.80 24.71 -0.32
CA THR A 50 7.66 25.70 0.33
C THR A 50 8.24 26.67 -0.71
N ALA A 51 7.84 27.94 -0.63
CA ALA A 51 8.34 28.98 -1.52
C ALA A 51 9.87 29.08 -1.39
N THR A 52 10.56 29.15 -2.53
CA THR A 52 12.02 29.23 -2.58
C THR A 52 12.51 30.43 -1.76
N GLY A 53 13.21 30.17 -0.64
CA GLY A 53 13.79 31.20 0.22
C GLY A 53 13.09 31.46 1.55
N ALA A 54 11.94 30.82 1.83
CA ALA A 54 11.27 30.88 3.13
C ALA A 54 11.39 29.55 3.88
N ALA A 55 11.80 29.61 5.15
CA ALA A 55 11.77 28.42 6.01
C ALA A 55 10.31 28.07 6.34
N PRO A 56 9.88 26.80 6.18
CA PRO A 56 8.54 26.38 6.58
C PRO A 56 8.35 26.56 8.09
N THR A 57 7.15 26.98 8.48
CA THR A 57 6.76 27.03 9.89
C THR A 57 6.52 25.62 10.43
N THR A 58 6.56 25.46 11.76
CA THR A 58 6.26 24.19 12.43
C THR A 58 4.88 23.65 12.04
N ASP A 59 3.86 24.50 11.94
CA ASP A 59 2.51 24.07 11.56
C ASP A 59 2.45 23.56 10.12
N HIS A 60 3.14 24.22 9.18
CA HIS A 60 3.26 23.73 7.81
C HIS A 60 3.99 22.39 7.73
N LEU A 61 5.02 22.19 8.57
CA LEU A 61 5.71 20.91 8.68
C LEU A 61 4.76 19.82 9.19
N ILE A 62 4.01 20.10 10.26
CA ILE A 62 3.05 19.13 10.84
C ILE A 62 1.97 18.77 9.82
N GLU A 63 1.40 19.76 9.13
CA GLU A 63 0.33 19.56 8.15
C GLU A 63 0.81 18.72 6.97
N SER A 64 1.95 19.09 6.35
CA SER A 64 2.49 18.33 5.23
C SER A 64 2.90 16.90 5.66
N ALA A 65 3.51 16.73 6.83
CA ALA A 65 3.83 15.39 7.33
C ALA A 65 2.58 14.52 7.49
N ARG A 66 1.50 15.08 8.05
CA ARG A 66 0.23 14.37 8.24
C ARG A 66 -0.47 14.05 6.93
N ALA A 67 -0.58 15.01 6.02
CA ALA A 67 -1.34 14.85 4.79
C ALA A 67 -0.56 14.06 3.73
N ASP A 68 0.71 14.40 3.51
CA ASP A 68 1.45 13.96 2.35
C ASP A 68 2.26 12.69 2.57
N VAL A 69 2.75 12.47 3.78
CA VAL A 69 3.57 11.30 4.11
C VAL A 69 2.73 10.28 4.85
N LEU A 70 2.32 10.62 6.08
CA LEU A 70 1.64 9.69 6.98
C LEU A 70 0.26 9.30 6.43
N GLY A 71 -0.51 10.27 5.96
CA GLY A 71 -1.86 10.06 5.44
C GLY A 71 -1.88 9.20 4.19
N LYS A 72 -0.95 9.43 3.25
CA LYS A 72 -0.83 8.58 2.05
C LYS A 72 -0.42 7.17 2.44
N LEU A 73 0.69 7.01 3.19
CA LEU A 73 1.16 5.69 3.61
C LEU A 73 0.09 4.90 4.36
N ARG A 74 -0.62 5.52 5.30
CA ARG A 74 -1.68 4.88 6.07
C ARG A 74 -2.76 4.29 5.16
N ARG A 75 -3.28 5.08 4.21
CA ARG A 75 -4.32 4.59 3.26
C ARG A 75 -3.88 3.38 2.47
N HIS A 76 -2.63 3.38 1.98
CA HIS A 76 -2.13 2.27 1.16
C HIS A 76 -1.80 1.02 2.00
N ILE A 77 -1.29 1.21 3.22
CA ILE A 77 -1.05 0.12 4.17
C ILE A 77 -2.38 -0.52 4.57
N ASP A 78 -3.37 0.28 5.00
CA ASP A 78 -4.67 -0.22 5.42
C ASP A 78 -5.38 -0.97 4.26
N GLY A 79 -5.24 -0.47 3.02
CA GLY A 79 -5.74 -1.15 1.83
C GLY A 79 -5.07 -2.50 1.57
N ALA A 80 -3.74 -2.58 1.71
CA ALA A 80 -3.00 -3.83 1.56
C ALA A 80 -3.34 -4.84 2.66
N GLU A 81 -3.46 -4.40 3.91
CA GLU A 81 -3.88 -5.24 5.05
C GLU A 81 -5.29 -5.81 4.84
N SER A 82 -6.22 -5.03 4.29
CA SER A 82 -7.56 -5.49 3.95
C SER A 82 -7.57 -6.60 2.89
N ILE A 83 -6.75 -6.45 1.84
CA ILE A 83 -6.61 -7.48 0.78
C ILE A 83 -6.03 -8.78 1.36
N ILE A 84 -4.97 -8.67 2.16
CA ILE A 84 -4.35 -9.83 2.82
C ILE A 84 -5.35 -10.53 3.74
N SER A 85 -6.05 -9.76 4.58
CA SER A 85 -7.07 -10.28 5.50
C SER A 85 -8.19 -11.00 4.75
N SER A 86 -8.60 -10.48 3.59
CA SER A 86 -9.62 -11.11 2.75
C SER A 86 -9.13 -12.44 2.19
N ALA A 87 -7.90 -12.49 1.67
CA ALA A 87 -7.30 -13.73 1.16
C ALA A 87 -7.13 -14.80 2.26
N GLU A 88 -6.77 -14.39 3.48
CA GLU A 88 -6.68 -15.29 4.64
C GLU A 88 -8.04 -15.87 5.03
N GLN A 89 -9.08 -15.03 5.07
CA GLN A 89 -10.44 -15.47 5.37
C GLN A 89 -10.96 -16.45 4.33
N GLU A 90 -10.75 -16.18 3.04
CA GLU A 90 -11.16 -17.09 1.97
C GLU A 90 -10.40 -18.41 2.03
N ARG A 91 -9.10 -18.40 2.32
CA ARG A 91 -8.34 -19.64 2.56
C ARG A 91 -8.89 -20.44 3.74
N ALA A 92 -9.23 -19.79 4.84
CA ALA A 92 -9.78 -20.45 6.02
C ALA A 92 -11.15 -21.10 5.76
N LYS A 93 -11.98 -20.50 4.89
CA LYS A 93 -13.28 -21.08 4.46
C LYS A 93 -13.11 -22.36 3.64
N HIS A 94 -12.11 -22.41 2.75
CA HIS A 94 -11.86 -23.57 1.88
C HIS A 94 -11.13 -24.73 2.57
N GLN A 95 -10.62 -24.52 3.80
CA GLN A 95 -9.97 -25.55 4.61
C GLN A 95 -10.92 -26.23 5.64
N ARG A 96 -12.18 -25.80 5.72
CA ARG A 96 -13.22 -26.39 6.58
C ARG A 96 -14.14 -27.29 5.78
#